data_AF-A0A7V5C4W4-F1
#
_entry.id   AF-A0A7V5C4W4-F1
#
_cell.length_a   1.000
_cell.length_b   1.000
_cell.length_c   1.000
_cell.angle_alpha   90.00
_cell.angle_beta   90.00
_cell.angle_gamma   90.00
#
_symmetry.space_group_name_H-M   'P 1'
#
loop_
_entity.id
_entity.type
_entity.pdbx_description
1 polymer ?
#
loop_
_entity_poly.entity_id
_entity_poly.type
_entity_poly.pdbx_seq_one_letter_code
_entity_poly.pdbx_strand_id
1 'polypeptide(L)'
;MQKKMKKTDNSFSRFKLSIIMPAYNEETTINTIINGVLATPYQKEIIIVDDGSTDGTRSKIMKINNPEVKTIFHEKNIGKGGAIVQRPNCRDSAYPRSANF
;
A
#
# COMPACT_ATOMS: atom_id res chain seq x y z
N MET A 1 6.31 40.54 21.61
CA MET A 1 5.08 40.05 20.95
C MET A 1 5.26 38.57 20.62
N GLN A 2 4.91 37.66 21.53
CA GLN A 2 5.11 36.22 21.34
C GLN A 2 3.86 35.62 20.69
N LYS A 3 3.96 35.18 19.43
CA LYS A 3 2.89 34.45 18.75
C LYS A 3 2.66 33.12 19.48
N LYS A 4 1.54 33.00 20.18
CA LYS A 4 1.03 31.74 20.73
C LYS A 4 0.83 30.75 19.57
N MET A 5 1.70 29.75 19.47
CA MET A 5 1.45 28.56 18.65
C MET A 5 0.20 27.88 19.19
N LYS A 6 -0.86 27.83 18.38
CA LYS A 6 -2.06 27.06 18.68
C LYS A 6 -1.64 25.60 18.79
N LYS A 7 -1.70 25.01 19.99
CA LYS A 7 -1.62 23.55 20.16
C LYS A 7 -2.81 22.98 19.39
N THR A 8 -2.55 22.38 18.24
CA THR A 8 -3.52 21.53 17.56
C THR A 8 -3.75 20.33 18.47
N ASP A 9 -4.97 20.24 18.95
CA ASP A 9 -5.62 19.11 19.57
C ASP A 9 -5.39 17.86 18.71
N ASN A 10 -4.37 17.09 19.09
CA ASN A 10 -3.95 15.85 18.41
C ASN A 10 -4.89 14.69 18.78
N SER A 11 -6.19 14.89 18.59
CA SER A 11 -7.26 13.92 18.86
C SER A 11 -7.22 12.70 17.93
N PHE A 12 -6.42 12.76 16.86
CA PHE A 12 -6.17 11.66 15.93
C PHE A 12 -5.24 10.56 16.47
N SER A 13 -4.61 10.75 17.64
CA SER A 13 -3.69 9.75 18.21
C SER A 13 -4.35 8.41 18.60
N ARG A 14 -5.68 8.30 18.53
CA ARG A 14 -6.44 7.08 18.83
C ARG A 14 -6.78 6.24 17.61
N PHE A 15 -6.59 6.75 16.40
CA PHE A 15 -6.93 6.05 15.16
C PHE A 15 -5.67 5.68 14.39
N LYS A 16 -5.60 4.43 13.93
CA LYS A 16 -4.56 3.95 13.04
C LYS A 16 -5.09 3.95 11.60
N LEU A 17 -4.37 4.58 10.69
CA LEU A 17 -4.70 4.65 9.27
C LEU A 17 -4.13 3.44 8.53
N SER A 18 -4.98 2.58 7.98
CA SER A 18 -4.55 1.49 7.10
C SER A 18 -4.59 1.93 5.63
N ILE A 19 -3.46 1.83 4.95
CA ILE A 19 -3.26 2.28 3.57
C ILE A 19 -2.90 1.07 2.72
N ILE A 20 -3.79 0.71 1.78
CA ILE A 20 -3.53 -0.35 0.81
C ILE A 20 -3.08 0.30 -0.50
N MET A 21 -1.92 -0.09 -1.00
CA MET A 21 -1.27 0.47 -2.18
C MET A 21 -1.07 -0.64 -3.24
N PRO A 22 -2.05 -0.85 -4.13
CA PRO A 22 -1.85 -1.71 -5.29
C PRO A 22 -0.83 -1.06 -6.23
N ALA A 23 0.18 -1.81 -6.63
CA ALA A 23 1.26 -1.36 -7.51
C ALA A 23 1.34 -2.28 -8.73
N TYR A 24 1.37 -1.69 -9.93
CA TYR A 24 1.64 -2.40 -11.17
C TYR A 24 2.36 -1.46 -12.12
N ASN A 25 3.60 -1.78 -12.45
CA ASN A 25 4.48 -0.98 -13.32
C ASN A 25 4.61 0.49 -12.90
N GLU A 26 4.87 0.72 -11.61
CA GLU A 26 5.02 2.03 -10.97
C GLU A 26 6.50 2.33 -10.63
N GLU A 27 7.45 1.80 -11.41
CA GLU A 27 8.88 1.86 -11.07
C GLU A 27 9.36 3.29 -10.78
N THR A 28 8.88 4.28 -11.53
CA THR A 28 9.34 5.68 -11.44
C THR A 28 8.71 6.44 -10.27
N THR A 29 7.53 6.03 -9.81
CA THR A 29 6.66 6.77 -8.88
C THR A 29 6.62 6.14 -7.49
N ILE A 30 6.80 4.82 -7.39
CA ILE A 30 6.55 4.04 -6.17
C ILE A 30 7.29 4.59 -4.95
N ASN A 31 8.58 4.94 -5.10
CA ASN A 31 9.38 5.50 -4.01
C ASN A 31 8.85 6.86 -3.54
N THR A 32 8.45 7.73 -4.47
CA THR A 32 7.90 9.06 -4.16
C THR A 32 6.61 8.93 -3.36
N ILE A 33 5.72 8.03 -3.79
CA ILE A 33 4.43 7.79 -3.13
C ILE A 33 4.66 7.25 -1.70
N ILE A 34 5.48 6.22 -1.56
CA ILE A 34 5.77 5.61 -0.24
C ILE A 34 6.39 6.64 0.70
N ASN A 35 7.38 7.41 0.23
CA ASN A 35 8.03 8.43 1.06
C ASN A 35 7.04 9.53 1.49
N GLY A 36 6.14 9.95 0.59
CA GLY A 36 5.08 10.89 0.91
C GLY A 36 4.13 10.36 1.98
N VAL A 37 3.71 9.09 1.86
CA VAL A 37 2.83 8.45 2.85
C VAL A 37 3.53 8.28 4.20
N LEU A 38 4.80 7.86 4.21
CA LEU A 38 5.60 7.72 5.42
C LEU A 38 5.81 9.06 6.15
N ALA A 39 5.94 10.17 5.42
CA ALA A 39 6.10 11.50 5.99
C ALA A 39 4.84 12.07 6.68
N THR A 40 3.66 11.46 6.50
CA THR A 40 2.43 11.95 7.12
C THR A 40 2.43 11.77 8.65
N PRO A 41 1.89 12.72 9.45
CA PRO A 41 1.95 12.70 10.91
C PRO A 41 0.87 11.81 11.57
N TYR A 42 0.46 10.72 10.90
CA TYR A 42 -0.54 9.79 11.41
C TYR A 42 0.11 8.48 11.82
N GLN A 43 -0.42 7.82 12.85
CA GLN A 43 -0.09 6.42 13.10
C GLN A 43 -0.71 5.59 11.97
N LYS A 44 0.10 4.81 11.24
CA LYS A 44 -0.37 4.14 10.02
C LYS A 44 0.17 2.72 9.86
N GLU A 45 -0.46 1.97 8.99
CA GLU A 45 0.11 0.76 8.37
C GLU A 45 -0.05 0.87 6.86
N ILE A 46 0.95 0.41 6.13
CA ILE A 46 1.00 0.47 4.68
C ILE A 46 1.10 -0.97 4.18
N ILE A 47 0.17 -1.39 3.34
CA ILE A 47 0.16 -2.70 2.70
C ILE A 47 0.33 -2.47 1.20
N ILE A 48 1.50 -2.78 0.67
CA ILE A 48 1.80 -2.66 -0.76
C ILE A 48 1.52 -4.01 -1.41
N VAL A 49 0.68 -4.01 -2.45
CA VAL A 49 0.33 -5.22 -3.20
C VAL A 49 0.85 -5.05 -4.62
N ASP A 50 1.97 -5.71 -4.93
CA ASP A 50 2.52 -5.76 -6.28
C ASP A 50 1.74 -6.77 -7.11
N ASP A 51 0.95 -6.27 -8.06
CA ASP A 51 0.05 -7.08 -8.89
C ASP A 51 0.76 -7.62 -10.14
N GLY A 52 1.88 -8.30 -9.93
CA GLY A 52 2.65 -8.93 -10.99
C GLY A 52 3.36 -7.94 -11.93
N SER A 53 3.99 -6.90 -11.37
CA SER A 53 4.75 -5.93 -12.19
C SER A 53 5.85 -6.64 -12.99
N THR A 54 6.03 -6.19 -14.23
CA THR A 54 7.06 -6.70 -15.15
C THR A 54 8.28 -5.79 -15.27
N ASP A 55 8.24 -4.63 -14.62
CA ASP A 55 9.31 -3.63 -14.57
C ASP A 55 10.11 -3.71 -13.25
N GLY A 56 10.89 -2.66 -12.93
CA GLY A 56 11.66 -2.57 -11.69
C GLY A 56 10.85 -2.31 -10.41
N THR A 57 9.51 -2.22 -10.46
CA THR A 57 8.64 -1.90 -9.30
C THR A 57 8.88 -2.86 -8.14
N ARG A 58 8.83 -4.17 -8.42
CA ARG A 58 9.03 -5.22 -7.40
C ARG A 58 10.39 -5.08 -6.72
N SER A 59 11.45 -4.84 -7.50
CA SER A 59 12.81 -4.65 -6.99
C SER A 59 12.93 -3.43 -6.09
N LYS A 60 12.17 -2.36 -6.36
CA LYS A 60 12.13 -1.17 -5.49
C LYS A 60 11.34 -1.44 -4.21
N ILE A 61 10.20 -2.12 -4.31
CA ILE A 61 9.38 -2.50 -3.15
C ILE A 61 10.15 -3.41 -2.19
N MET A 62 10.88 -4.40 -2.70
CA MET A 62 11.68 -5.31 -1.85
C MET A 62 12.80 -4.64 -1.07
N LYS A 63 13.26 -3.45 -1.51
CA LYS A 63 14.31 -2.69 -0.81
C LYS A 63 13.77 -1.89 0.38
N ILE A 64 12.46 -1.83 0.56
CA ILE A 64 11.84 -1.08 1.65
C ILE A 64 12.02 -1.86 2.95
N ASN A 65 12.77 -1.30 3.89
CA ASN A 65 12.92 -1.83 5.23
C ASN A 65 12.28 -0.87 6.24
N ASN A 66 10.97 -0.99 6.43
CA ASN A 66 10.21 -0.16 7.35
C ASN A 66 9.15 -0.99 8.09
N PRO A 67 9.09 -0.95 9.44
CA PRO A 67 8.15 -1.76 10.22
C PRO A 67 6.67 -1.41 9.99
N GLU A 68 6.37 -0.21 9.46
CA GLU A 68 5.00 0.19 9.12
C GLU A 68 4.56 -0.37 7.75
N VAL A 69 5.48 -0.94 6.97
CA VAL A 69 5.23 -1.41 5.59
C VAL A 69 5.19 -2.93 5.55
N LYS A 70 4.11 -3.46 4.98
CA LYS A 70 3.94 -4.87 4.61
C LYS A 70 3.84 -4.96 3.09
N THR A 71 4.42 -6.01 2.52
CA THR A 71 4.44 -6.22 1.07
C THR A 71 3.81 -7.56 0.71
N ILE A 72 3.05 -7.58 -0.37
CA ILE A 72 2.40 -8.75 -0.95
C ILE A 72 2.74 -8.75 -2.43
N PHE A 73 3.12 -9.91 -2.99
CA PHE A 73 3.50 -10.04 -4.39
C PHE A 73 2.63 -11.10 -5.08
N HIS A 74 2.06 -10.75 -6.22
CA HIS A 74 1.32 -11.68 -7.08
C HIS A 74 2.19 -12.20 -8.22
N GLU A 75 2.03 -13.47 -8.58
CA GLU A 75 2.74 -14.05 -9.72
C GLU A 75 2.22 -13.53 -11.06
N LYS A 76 0.96 -13.11 -11.13
CA LYS A 76 0.29 -12.57 -12.33
C LYS A 76 -0.65 -11.43 -11.92
N ASN A 77 -0.79 -10.43 -12.78
CA ASN A 77 -1.76 -9.35 -12.60
C ASN A 77 -3.19 -9.92 -12.53
N ILE A 78 -3.84 -9.77 -11.38
CA ILE A 78 -5.23 -10.20 -11.14
C ILE A 78 -6.21 -9.03 -11.20
N GLY A 79 -5.75 -7.85 -11.57
CA GLY A 79 -6.53 -6.62 -11.64
C GLY A 79 -6.70 -5.97 -10.27
N LYS A 80 -7.01 -4.66 -10.28
CA LYS A 80 -7.09 -3.82 -9.07
C LYS A 80 -8.10 -4.34 -8.04
N GLY A 81 -9.22 -4.92 -8.48
CA GLY A 81 -10.20 -5.55 -7.60
C GLY A 81 -9.64 -6.78 -6.87
N GLY A 82 -8.80 -7.58 -7.55
CA GLY A 82 -8.11 -8.71 -6.94
C GLY A 82 -7.09 -8.29 -5.89
N ALA A 83 -6.35 -7.20 -6.14
CA ALA A 83 -5.36 -6.66 -5.20
C ALA A 83 -5.99 -6.11 -3.89
N ILE A 84 -7.22 -5.58 -3.95
CA ILE A 84 -7.94 -5.07 -2.77
C ILE A 84 -8.68 -6.20 -2.04
N VAL A 85 -9.26 -7.16 -2.77
CA VAL A 85 -10.06 -8.27 -2.21
C VAL A 85 -9.18 -9.47 -1.85
N GLN A 86 -7.93 -9.24 -1.43
CA GLN A 86 -7.02 -10.33 -1.07
C GLN A 86 -7.57 -11.11 0.13
N ARG A 87 -8.32 -12.19 -0.15
CA ARG A 87 -8.89 -13.07 0.85
C ARG A 87 -7.71 -13.70 1.62
N PRO A 88 -7.61 -13.53 2.95
CA PRO A 88 -6.48 -14.05 3.73
C PRO A 88 -6.33 -15.57 3.73
N ASN A 89 -7.23 -16.32 3.09
CA ASN A 89 -7.15 -17.77 2.95
C ASN A 89 -8.12 -18.22 1.85
N CYS A 90 -7.65 -18.35 0.62
CA CYS A 90 -8.31 -19.16 -0.40
C CYS A 90 -7.23 -19.91 -1.21
N ARG A 91 -6.53 -20.82 -0.55
CA ARG A 91 -6.16 -22.07 -1.23
C ARG A 91 -7.47 -22.83 -1.36
N ASP A 92 -8.23 -22.57 -2.42
CA ASP A 92 -9.07 -23.58 -3.06
C ASP A 92 -9.62 -23.06 -4.38
N SER A 93 -9.40 -23.91 -5.37
CA SER A 93 -9.83 -23.84 -6.76
C SER A 93 -11.35 -23.71 -6.88
N ALA A 94 -11.88 -22.51 -7.18
CA ALA A 94 -13.14 -22.30 -7.93
C ALA A 94 -13.50 -20.82 -8.01
N TYR A 95 -12.92 -20.07 -8.95
CA TYR A 95 -13.64 -18.94 -9.55
C TYR A 95 -13.27 -18.86 -11.04
N PRO A 96 -14.17 -19.21 -11.96
CA PRO A 96 -13.88 -19.10 -13.38
C PRO A 96 -13.69 -17.62 -13.73
N ARG A 97 -12.50 -17.28 -14.23
CA ARG A 97 -12.20 -15.98 -14.83
C ARG A 97 -12.93 -15.88 -16.17
N SER A 98 -14.19 -15.51 -16.13
CA SER A 98 -14.93 -15.02 -17.29
C SER A 98 -15.85 -13.88 -16.88
N ALA A 99 -15.29 -12.68 -16.80
CA ALA A 99 -16.06 -11.46 -16.95
C ALA A 99 -15.13 -10.40 -17.54
N ASN A 100 -15.31 -10.17 -18.83
CA ASN A 100 -14.77 -9.03 -19.54
C ASN A 100 -15.25 -7.74 -18.85
N PHE A 101 -14.31 -6.86 -18.52
CA PHE A 101 -14.44 -5.41 -18.62
C PHE A 101 -13.05 -4.82 -18.85
#